data_AF-A0A382F1Z1-F1
#
_entry.id   AF-A0A382F1Z1-F1
#
_cell.length_a   1.000
_cell.length_b   1.000
_cell.length_c   1.000
_cell.angle_alpha   90.00
_cell.angle_beta   90.00
_cell.angle_gamma   90.00
#
_symmetry.space_group_name_H-M   'P 1'
#
loop_
_entity.id
_entity.type
_entity.pdbx_description
1 polymer ?
#
loop_
_entity_poly.entity_id
_entity_poly.type
_entity_poly.pdbx_seq_one_letter_code
_entity_poly.pdbx_strand_id
1 'polypeptide(L)' 'VIAKKGRTKSKVQLSQRFQEAIDRAAMRAGKGSSDAYLSEWRREETTCSDSLDEAARKTADSLENHYSDD' A
#
# COMPACT_ATOMS: atom_id res chain seq x y z
N VAL A 1 -4.23 1.62 -0.66
CA VAL A 1 -5.19 0.50 -0.69
C VAL A 1 -6.24 0.72 -1.78
N ILE A 2 -6.62 -0.32 -2.53
CA ILE A 2 -7.67 -0.27 -3.55
C ILE A 2 -8.65 -1.43 -3.30
N ALA A 3 -9.94 -1.13 -3.16
CA ALA A 3 -11.01 -2.12 -3.15
C ALA A 3 -11.78 -2.04 -4.48
N LYS A 4 -12.10 -3.18 -5.10
CA LYS A 4 -12.76 -3.23 -6.41
C LYS A 4 -13.88 -4.27 -6.44
N LYS A 5 -15.03 -3.94 -7.05
CA LYS A 5 -16.11 -4.87 -7.40
C LYS A 5 -16.61 -4.55 -8.80
N GLY A 6 -16.31 -5.43 -9.76
CA GLY A 6 -16.58 -5.18 -11.18
C GLY A 6 -15.93 -3.89 -11.66
N ARG A 7 -16.75 -2.90 -12.07
CA ARG A 7 -16.29 -1.59 -12.54
C ARG A 7 -16.15 -0.55 -11.42
N THR A 8 -16.68 -0.83 -10.24
CA THR A 8 -16.65 0.08 -9.09
C THR A 8 -15.36 -0.10 -8.32
N LYS A 9 -14.73 1.01 -7.93
CA LYS A 9 -13.48 1.03 -7.17
C LYS A 9 -13.52 2.08 -6.07
N SER A 10 -12.98 1.73 -4.91
CA SER A 10 -12.62 2.66 -3.85
C SER A 10 -11.11 2.66 -3.68
N LYS A 11 -10.55 3.83 -3.37
CA LYS A 11 -9.12 4.01 -3.18
C LYS A 11 -8.89 4.81 -1.91
N VAL A 12 -7.97 4.33 -1.09
CA VAL A 12 -7.48 5.04 0.09
C VAL A 12 -5.97 5.16 -0.03
N GLN A 13 -5.48 6.39 0.00
CA GLN A 13 -4.06 6.71 0.03
C GLN A 13 -3.55 6.53 1.46
N LEU A 14 -2.40 5.86 1.60
CA LEU A 14 -1.72 5.73 2.88
C LEU A 14 -0.94 7.02 3.17
N SER A 15 -0.60 7.23 4.44
CA SER A 15 0.22 8.34 4.89
C SER A 15 1.60 8.34 4.23
N GLN A 16 2.20 9.53 4.16
CA GLN A 16 3.47 9.77 3.47
C GLN A 16 4.63 8.93 4.04
N ARG A 17 4.59 8.56 5.33
CA ARG A 17 5.62 7.75 6.00
C ARG A 17 5.87 6.40 5.32
N PHE A 18 4.86 5.80 4.68
CA PHE A 18 5.04 4.58 3.91
C PHE A 18 5.96 4.80 2.71
N GLN A 19 5.81 5.91 1.99
CA GLN A 19 6.68 6.23 0.87
C GLN A 19 8.12 6.44 1.35
N GLU A 20 8.31 7.20 2.43
CA GLU A 20 9.64 7.43 3.02
C GLU A 20 10.29 6.13 3.49
N ALA A 21 9.52 5.22 4.10
CA ALA A 21 10.00 3.92 4.54
C ALA A 21 10.43 3.02 3.36
N ILE A 22 9.63 2.99 2.28
CA ILE A 22 9.94 2.22 1.06
C ILE A 22 11.21 2.79 0.41
N ASP A 23 11.32 4.11 0.28
CA ASP A 23 12.48 4.76 -0.31
C ASP A 23 13.75 4.48 0.52
N ARG A 24 13.66 4.58 1.85
CA ARG A 24 14.77 4.24 2.76
C ARG A 24 15.19 2.78 2.63
N ALA A 25 14.23 1.86 2.52
CA ALA A 25 14.50 0.44 2.32
C ALA A 25 15.18 0.17 0.96
N ALA A 26 14.70 0.80 -0.11
CA ALA A 26 15.30 0.68 -1.44
C ALA A 26 16.74 1.19 -1.47
N MET A 27 17.00 2.36 -0.87
CA MET A 27 18.35 2.92 -0.76
C MET A 27 19.28 2.02 0.06
N ARG A 28 18.80 1.48 1.18
CA ARG A 28 19.57 0.53 2.02
C ARG A 28 19.87 -0.79 1.29
N ALA A 29 18.98 -1.24 0.41
CA ALA A 29 19.17 -2.43 -0.41
C ALA A 29 20.01 -2.19 -1.68
N GLY A 30 20.51 -0.97 -1.91
CA GLY A 30 21.24 -0.62 -3.14
C GLY A 30 20.36 -0.50 -4.38
N LYS A 31 19.03 -0.46 -4.21
CA LYS A 31 18.02 -0.36 -5.29
C LYS A 31 17.59 1.10 -5.50
N GLY A 32 18.56 2.02 -5.48
CA GLY A 32 18.30 3.46 -5.60
C GLY A 32 17.97 3.94 -7.02
N SER A 33 18.06 3.08 -8.03
CA SER A 33 17.62 3.39 -9.39
C SER A 33 16.10 3.16 -9.53
N SER A 34 15.45 3.92 -10.41
CA SER A 34 13.99 3.79 -10.63
C SER A 34 13.58 2.40 -11.10
N ASP A 35 14.41 1.75 -11.90
CA ASP A 35 14.14 0.39 -12.40
C ASP A 35 14.21 -0.64 -11.26
N ALA A 36 15.29 -0.61 -10.46
CA ALA A 36 15.44 -1.50 -9.32
C ALA A 36 14.35 -1.28 -8.25
N TYR A 37 13.94 -0.03 -8.03
CA TYR A 37 12.85 0.31 -7.12
C TYR A 37 11.52 -0.29 -7.57
N LEU A 38 11.14 -0.09 -8.85
CA LEU A 38 9.86 -0.56 -9.39
C LEU A 38 9.84 -2.08 -9.61
N SER A 39 11.00 -2.71 -9.84
CA SER A 39 11.10 -4.15 -10.06
C SER A 39 10.59 -4.99 -8.88
N GLU A 40 10.61 -4.43 -7.66
CA GLU A 40 10.19 -5.11 -6.43
C GLU A 40 8.70 -4.91 -6.10
N TRP A 41 7.99 -4.08 -6.87
CA TRP A 41 6.60 -3.77 -6.58
C TRP A 41 5.69 -4.97 -6.87
N ARG A 42 5.05 -5.48 -5.82
CA ARG A 42 4.07 -6.55 -5.90
C ARG A 42 2.67 -6.07 -5.52
N ARG A 43 1.67 -6.74 -6.10
CA ARG A 43 0.26 -6.55 -5.72
C ARG A 43 -0.22 -7.79 -5.00
N GLU A 44 -0.81 -7.59 -3.84
CA GLU A 44 -1.49 -8.64 -3.08
C GLU A 44 -3.00 -8.36 -3.16
N GLU A 45 -3.77 -9.41 -3.45
CA GLU A 45 -5.23 -9.33 -3.57
C GLU A 45 -5.88 -10.25 -2.54
N THR A 46 -6.85 -9.71 -1.79
CA THR A 46 -7.63 -10.44 -0.79
C THR A 46 -9.10 -10.12 -0.98
N THR A 47 -9.98 -11.07 -0.69
CA THR A 47 -11.42 -10.86 -0.72
C THR A 47 -11.84 -9.87 0.36
N CYS A 48 -12.68 -8.90 0.02
CA CYS A 48 -13.21 -7.91 0.95
C CYS A 48 -14.75 -7.86 0.91
N SER A 49 -15.36 -7.12 1.84
CA SER A 49 -16.82 -6.93 1.87
C SER A 49 -17.32 -6.11 0.68
N ASP A 50 -18.63 -6.15 0.46
CA ASP A 50 -19.30 -5.38 -0.59
C ASP A 50 -19.23 -3.86 -0.38
N SER A 51 -18.98 -3.43 0.86
CA SER A 51 -18.74 -2.03 1.22
C SER A 51 -17.29 -1.66 0.86
N LEU A 52 -17.05 -1.31 -0.41
CA LEU A 52 -15.70 -1.03 -0.92
C LEU A 52 -15.00 0.10 -0.16
N ASP A 53 -15.71 1.16 0.20
CA ASP A 53 -15.15 2.30 0.93
C ASP A 53 -14.74 1.92 2.35
N GLU A 54 -15.59 1.19 3.06
CA GLU A 54 -15.30 0.71 4.41
C GLU A 54 -14.16 -0.31 4.40
N ALA A 55 -14.18 -1.26 3.46
CA ALA A 55 -13.11 -2.23 3.31
C ALA A 55 -11.76 -1.57 3.02
N ALA A 56 -11.73 -0.59 2.11
CA ALA A 56 -10.51 0.13 1.77
C ALA A 56 -9.99 0.96 2.96
N ARG A 57 -10.88 1.65 3.68
CA ARG A 57 -10.52 2.43 4.87
C ARG A 57 -10.01 1.54 6.00
N LYS A 58 -10.76 0.51 6.38
CA LYS A 58 -10.37 -0.42 7.44
C LYS A 58 -9.04 -1.10 7.16
N THR A 59 -8.79 -1.47 5.90
CA THR A 59 -7.50 -2.05 5.51
C THR A 59 -6.38 -1.03 5.58
N ALA A 60 -6.63 0.21 5.14
CA ALA A 60 -5.66 1.29 5.28
C ALA A 60 -5.35 1.55 6.76
N ASP A 61 -6.36 1.72 7.62
CA ASP A 61 -6.21 1.91 9.06
C ASP A 61 -5.45 0.74 9.71
N SER A 62 -5.72 -0.49 9.28
CA SER A 62 -4.99 -1.67 9.76
C SER A 62 -3.51 -1.63 9.36
N LEU A 63 -3.19 -1.23 8.12
CA LEU A 63 -1.80 -1.07 7.69
C LEU A 63 -1.12 0.05 8.47
N GLU A 64 -1.83 1.17 8.66
CA GLU A 64 -1.33 2.31 9.42
C GLU A 64 -0.99 1.92 10.87
N ASN A 65 -1.84 1.11 11.51
CA ASN A 65 -1.61 0.67 12.88
C ASN A 65 -0.59 -0.47 13.00
N HIS A 66 -0.46 -1.32 11.98
CA HIS A 66 0.43 -2.49 12.03
C HIS A 66 1.90 -2.11 11.80
N TYR A 67 2.14 -1.11 10.94
CA TYR A 67 3.48 -0.61 10.68
C TYR A 67 3.64 0.74 11.39
N SER A 68 4.36 0.76 12.50
CA SER A 68 4.77 2.00 13.19
C SER A 68 6.01 2.62 12.56
N ASP A 69 6.32 3.86 12.96
CA ASP A 69 7.53 4.57 12.52
C ASP A 69 8.81 4.16 13.29
N ASP A 70 8.66 3.34 14.34
CA ASP A 70 9.74 2.72 15.14
C ASP A 70 10.30 1.43 14.52
#